data_AF-A0A0G0N725-F1
#
_entry.id   AF-A0A0G0N725-F1
#
_cell.length_a   1.000
_cell.length_b   1.000
_cell.length_c   1.000
_cell.angle_alpha   90.00
_cell.angle_beta   90.00
_cell.angle_gamma   90.00
#
_symmetry.space_group_name_H-M   'P 1'
#
loop_
_entity.id
_entity.type
_entity.pdbx_description
1 polymer ?
#
loop_
_entity_poly.entity_id
_entity_poly.type
_entity_poly.pdbx_seq_one_letter_code
_entity_poly.pdbx_strand_id
1 'polypeptide(L)'
;MKKNYNRGNTGPLVASIIIVIVLLVGAFYALKERPLKTETNEPTVDDIQLLETQSTSTEITDIEADLNATNLDDLGLDLDSAEAEL
;
A
#
# COMPACT_ATOMS: atom_id res chain seq x y z
N MET A 1 -31.66 -2.59 52.78
CA MET A 1 -31.63 -2.70 51.31
C MET A 1 -30.19 -2.99 50.88
N LYS A 2 -29.85 -4.25 50.58
CA LYS A 2 -28.48 -4.62 50.18
C LYS A 2 -28.29 -4.28 48.70
N LYS A 3 -27.39 -3.35 48.38
CA LYS A 3 -27.02 -3.08 46.99
C LYS A 3 -26.18 -4.25 46.49
N ASN A 4 -26.73 -5.03 45.57
CA ASN A 4 -26.01 -6.09 44.88
C ASN A 4 -25.06 -5.44 43.89
N TYR A 5 -23.78 -5.29 44.26
CA TYR A 5 -22.75 -5.01 43.27
C TYR A 5 -22.51 -6.31 42.52
N ASN A 6 -23.11 -6.44 41.34
CA ASN A 6 -22.69 -7.44 40.37
C ASN A 6 -21.20 -7.22 40.13
N ARG A 7 -20.37 -8.10 40.69
CA ARG A 7 -18.97 -8.22 40.30
C ARG A 7 -18.96 -8.89 38.93
N GLY A 8 -19.47 -8.17 37.94
CA GLY A 8 -19.44 -8.59 36.56
C GLY A 8 -17.99 -8.80 36.16
N ASN A 9 -17.75 -9.79 35.31
CA ASN A 9 -16.47 -10.05 34.68
C ASN A 9 -16.12 -8.85 33.78
N THR A 10 -15.68 -7.75 34.40
CA THR A 10 -15.58 -6.43 33.77
C THR A 10 -14.25 -6.30 33.01
N GLY A 11 -13.27 -7.16 33.32
CA GLY A 11 -11.96 -7.19 32.66
C GLY A 11 -12.06 -7.39 31.14
N PRO A 12 -12.71 -8.47 30.66
CA PRO A 12 -12.89 -8.68 29.22
C PRO A 12 -13.69 -7.58 28.53
N LEU A 13 -14.70 -7.03 29.21
CA LEU A 13 -15.51 -5.92 28.68
C LEU A 13 -14.66 -4.66 28.47
N VAL A 14 -13.85 -4.29 29.46
CA VAL A 14 -12.96 -3.13 29.40
C VAL A 14 -11.87 -3.33 28.36
N ALA A 15 -11.28 -4.53 28.29
CA ALA A 15 -10.29 -4.87 27.27
C ALA A 15 -10.86 -4.76 25.85
N SER A 16 -12.08 -5.27 25.62
CA SER A 16 -12.76 -5.15 24.33
C SER A 16 -12.98 -3.71 23.91
N ILE A 17 -13.39 -2.84 24.83
CA ILE A 17 -13.60 -1.41 24.55
C ILE A 17 -12.28 -0.73 24.13
N ILE A 18 -11.18 -1.03 24.81
CA ILE A 18 -9.86 -0.47 24.48
C ILE A 18 -9.43 -0.90 23.08
N ILE A 19 -9.59 -2.18 22.73
CA ILE A 19 -9.26 -2.70 21.40
C ILE A 19 -10.08 -1.98 20.32
N VAL A 20 -11.38 -1.80 20.54
CA VAL A 20 -12.25 -1.08 19.59
C VAL A 20 -11.76 0.36 19.39
N ILE A 21 -11.37 1.07 20.45
CA ILE A 21 -10.85 2.43 20.35
C ILE A 21 -9.55 2.46 19.52
N VAL A 22 -8.62 1.53 19.76
CA VAL A 22 -7.37 1.44 18.99
C VAL A 22 -7.64 1.18 17.51
N LEU A 23 -8.57 0.28 17.18
CA LEU A 23 -8.96 -0.02 15.80
C LEU A 23 -9.60 1.20 15.12
N LEU A 24 -10.47 1.93 15.82
CA LEU A 24 -11.09 3.15 15.28
C LEU A 24 -10.06 4.25 15.01
N VAL A 25 -9.08 4.43 15.89
CA VAL A 25 -7.99 5.39 15.69
C VAL A 25 -7.11 4.95 14.51
N GLY A 26 -6.71 3.68 14.45
CA GLY A 26 -5.92 3.15 13.33
C GLY A 26 -6.64 3.29 11.99
N ALA A 27 -7.93 2.93 11.94
CA ALA A 27 -8.76 3.08 10.74
C ALA A 27 -8.94 4.56 10.33
N PHE A 28 -9.08 5.47 11.29
CA PHE A 28 -9.19 6.90 11.01
C PHE A 28 -7.90 7.48 10.42
N TYR A 29 -6.73 7.12 10.97
CA TYR A 29 -5.44 7.55 10.42
C TYR A 29 -5.22 6.95 9.03
N ALA A 30 -5.49 5.66 8.84
CA ALA A 30 -5.36 4.99 7.54
C ALA A 30 -6.30 5.55 6.47
N LEU A 31 -7.48 6.07 6.86
CA LEU A 31 -8.41 6.69 5.91
C LEU A 31 -8.02 8.13 5.55
N LYS A 32 -7.39 8.86 6.48
CA LYS A 32 -6.93 10.24 6.26
C LYS A 32 -5.73 10.32 5.31
N GLU A 33 -4.89 9.29 5.30
CA GLU A 33 -3.67 9.25 4.50
C GLU A 33 -3.90 8.76 3.06
N ARG A 34 -5.13 8.41 2.68
CA ARG A 34 -5.44 8.08 1.29
C ARG A 34 -5.62 9.38 0.50
N PRO A 35 -4.68 9.79 -0.37
CA PRO A 35 -5.03 10.75 -1.41
C PRO A 35 -6.22 10.14 -2.18
N LEU A 36 -7.22 10.96 -2.51
CA LEU A 36 -8.23 10.58 -3.48
C LEU A 36 -7.51 10.38 -4.82
N LYS A 37 -6.93 9.19 -5.04
CA LYS A 37 -6.47 8.75 -6.34
C LYS A 37 -7.73 8.65 -7.20
N THR A 38 -8.07 9.75 -7.84
CA THR A 38 -8.79 9.72 -9.11
C THR A 38 -7.75 9.43 -10.17
N GLU A 39 -7.19 8.23 -10.13
CA GLU A 39 -6.34 7.75 -11.21
C GLU A 39 -6.97 6.46 -11.67
N THR A 40 -7.71 6.60 -12.76
CA THR A 40 -7.90 5.53 -13.73
C THR A 40 -6.50 5.09 -14.13
N ASN A 41 -5.96 4.08 -13.45
CA ASN A 41 -4.75 3.36 -13.86
C ASN A 41 -5.10 2.49 -15.07
N GLU A 42 -5.51 3.11 -16.18
CA GLU A 42 -5.31 2.50 -17.48
C GLU A 42 -3.85 2.80 -17.83
N PRO A 43 -3.00 1.80 -18.10
CA PRO A 43 -1.64 2.05 -18.53
C PRO A 43 -1.69 2.98 -19.74
N THR A 44 -1.06 4.14 -19.64
CA THR A 44 -1.00 5.05 -20.78
C THR A 44 0.01 4.50 -21.78
N VAL A 45 -0.22 4.75 -23.06
CA VAL A 45 0.65 4.27 -24.16
C VAL A 45 2.10 4.76 -23.97
N ASP A 46 2.31 5.81 -23.18
CA ASP A 46 3.63 6.39 -22.90
C ASP A 46 4.45 5.55 -21.90
N ASP A 47 3.81 4.86 -20.95
CA ASP A 47 4.51 4.03 -19.96
C ASP A 47 5.12 2.76 -20.61
N ILE A 48 4.45 2.22 -21.63
CA ILE A 48 4.98 1.09 -22.42
C ILE A 48 6.10 1.56 -23.36
N GLN A 49 5.98 2.76 -23.94
CA GLN A 49 7.01 3.33 -24.82
C GLN A 49 8.33 3.57 -24.08
N LEU A 50 8.29 3.89 -22.79
CA LEU A 50 9.50 4.09 -21.98
C LEU A 50 10.31 2.79 -21.79
N LEU A 51 9.62 1.65 -21.65
CA LEU A 51 10.25 0.32 -21.56
C LEU A 51 10.66 -0.24 -22.93
N GLU A 52 9.98 0.15 -24.01
CA GLU A 52 10.32 -0.21 -25.40
C GLU A 52 11.51 0.57 -25.97
N THR A 53 11.87 1.73 -25.41
CA THR A 53 13.01 2.54 -25.89
C THR A 53 14.36 1.99 -25.38
N GLN A 54 14.54 0.67 -25.43
CA GLN A 54 15.85 0.04 -25.28
C GLN A 54 16.56 0.04 -26.63
N SER A 55 17.84 0.38 -26.67
CA SER A 55 18.57 0.37 -27.94
C SER A 55 18.75 -1.08 -28.42
N THR A 56 18.77 -1.28 -29.74
CA THR A 56 19.05 -2.61 -30.31
C THR A 56 20.55 -2.93 -30.33
N SER A 57 21.38 -2.19 -29.58
CA SER A 57 22.84 -2.30 -29.63
C SER A 57 23.32 -3.56 -28.93
N THR A 58 24.34 -4.19 -29.52
CA THR A 58 25.06 -5.33 -28.94
C THR A 58 26.40 -4.94 -28.34
N GLU A 59 26.74 -3.64 -28.36
CA GLU A 59 27.95 -3.13 -27.73
C GLU A 59 27.74 -3.01 -26.22
N ILE A 60 28.73 -3.45 -25.43
CA ILE A 60 28.62 -3.52 -23.96
C ILE A 60 28.35 -2.14 -23.36
N THR A 61 28.98 -1.08 -23.89
CA THR A 61 28.80 0.29 -23.41
C THR A 61 27.36 0.79 -23.55
N ASP A 62 26.67 0.37 -24.61
CA ASP A 62 25.29 0.80 -24.89
C ASP A 62 24.31 0.02 -24.01
N ILE A 63 24.57 -1.26 -23.76
CA ILE A 63 23.79 -2.07 -22.80
C ILE A 63 23.92 -1.51 -21.39
N GLU A 64 25.12 -1.09 -20.97
CA GLU A 64 25.32 -0.46 -19.66
C GLU A 64 24.58 0.88 -19.55
N ALA A 65 24.51 1.65 -20.64
CA ALA A 65 23.74 2.89 -20.67
C ALA A 65 22.23 2.63 -20.58
N ASP A 66 21.72 1.65 -21.32
CA ASP A 66 20.31 1.27 -21.35
C ASP A 66 19.85 0.72 -20.00
N LEU A 67 20.68 -0.11 -19.34
CA LEU A 67 20.41 -0.62 -17.99
C LEU A 67 20.37 0.49 -16.93
N ASN A 68 21.26 1.49 -17.04
CA ASN A 68 21.26 2.65 -16.13
C ASN A 68 20.09 3.61 -16.38
N ALA A 69 19.59 3.65 -17.62
CA ALA A 69 18.42 4.45 -17.99
C ALA A 69 17.10 3.75 -17.64
N THR A 70 17.11 2.44 -17.43
CA THR A 70 15.94 1.67 -17.00
C THR A 70 15.63 1.96 -15.54
N ASN A 71 14.56 2.71 -15.27
CA ASN A 71 14.10 2.98 -13.93
C ASN A 71 13.29 1.80 -13.37
N LEU A 72 13.88 1.04 -12.45
CA LEU A 72 13.25 -0.13 -11.80
C LEU A 72 12.62 0.19 -10.44
N ASP A 73 12.82 1.41 -9.91
CA ASP A 73 12.30 1.80 -8.58
C ASP A 73 10.76 1.81 -8.58
N ASP A 74 10.14 2.10 -9.72
CA ASP A 74 8.68 2.14 -9.86
C ASP A 74 8.06 0.74 -10.05
N LEU A 75 8.83 -0.28 -10.48
CA LEU A 75 8.32 -1.64 -10.68
C LEU A 75 8.00 -2.36 -9.36
N GLY A 76 8.65 -1.99 -8.26
CA GLY A 76 8.37 -2.55 -6.94
C GLY A 76 7.00 -2.12 -6.40
N LEU A 77 6.56 -0.90 -6.75
CA LEU A 77 5.28 -0.35 -6.30
C LEU A 77 4.07 -1.01 -6.99
N ASP A 78 4.25 -1.41 -8.25
CA ASP A 78 3.23 -2.11 -9.02
C ASP A 78 3.10 -3.59 -8.62
N LEU A 79 4.21 -4.26 -8.28
CA LEU A 79 4.17 -5.66 -7.86
C LEU A 79 3.46 -5.83 -6.50
N ASP A 80 3.75 -4.96 -5.54
CA ASP A 80 3.10 -4.94 -4.23
C ASP A 80 1.60 -4.62 -4.36
N SER A 81 1.22 -3.79 -5.35
CA SER A 81 -0.18 -3.48 -5.65
C SER A 81 -0.91 -4.66 -6.29
N ALA A 82 -0.24 -5.43 -7.16
CA ALA A 82 -0.79 -6.62 -7.80
C ALA A 82 -0.96 -7.81 -6.83
N GLU A 83 -0.04 -8.00 -5.87
CA GLU A 83 -0.20 -9.02 -4.82
C GLU A 83 -1.31 -8.68 -3.82
N ALA A 84 -1.60 -7.40 -3.60
CA ALA A 84 -2.68 -6.96 -2.70
C ALA A 84 -4.10 -7.17 -3.27
N GLU A 85 -4.23 -7.45 -4.57
CA GLU A 85 -5.52 -7.67 -5.26
C GLU A 85 -5.92 -9.16 -5.37
N LEU A 86 -5.07 -10.10 -4.91
CA LEU A 86 -5.31 -11.54 -4.84
C LEU A 86 -5.78 -12.00 -3.44
#